data_AF-A0A1K1Q079-F1
#
_entry.id   AF-A0A1K1Q079-F1
#
_cell.length_a   1.000
_cell.length_b   1.000
_cell.length_c   1.000
_cell.angle_alpha   90.00
_cell.angle_beta   90.00
_cell.angle_gamma   90.00
#
_symmetry.space_group_name_H-M   'P 1'
#
loop_
_entity.id
_entity.type
_entity.pdbx_description
1 polymer ?
#
loop_
_entity_poly.entity_id
_entity_poly.type
_entity_poly.pdbx_seq_one_letter_code
_entity_poly.pdbx_strand_id
1 'polypeptide(L)'
;MTNYLPLDRLLWNYIYGTSIGEDGLIIHIREGVGRYEGLIFEMYTNDHNPPHFHVKTKDGRVNASFRIDNCEVVDGNVSSPDLKRIKKFHAEHKGRFEIFWEKKTIKQSRS
;
A
#
# COMPACT_ATOMS: atom_id res chain seq x y z
N MET A 1 17.07 3.56 22.04
CA MET A 1 17.08 2.10 21.85
C MET A 1 16.03 1.75 20.82
N THR A 2 16.42 1.23 19.66
CA THR A 2 15.48 0.92 18.58
C THR A 2 14.82 -0.42 18.86
N ASN A 3 13.52 -0.42 19.16
CA ASN A 3 12.75 -1.65 19.32
C ASN A 3 12.51 -2.27 17.95
N TYR A 4 13.30 -3.28 17.60
CA TYR A 4 13.04 -4.09 16.43
C TYR A 4 11.79 -4.93 16.66
N LEU A 5 10.97 -5.05 15.61
CA LEU A 5 9.87 -5.99 15.61
C LEU A 5 10.44 -7.41 15.67
N PRO A 6 9.81 -8.34 16.41
CA PRO A 6 10.29 -9.71 16.48
C PRO A 6 10.22 -10.36 15.08
N LEU A 7 11.17 -11.25 14.81
CA LEU A 7 11.48 -11.77 13.48
C LEU A 7 10.29 -12.49 12.83
N ASP A 8 9.50 -13.19 13.65
CA ASP A 8 8.24 -13.83 13.27
C ASP A 8 7.26 -12.84 12.64
N ARG A 9 7.16 -11.63 13.18
CA ARG A 9 6.26 -10.58 12.68
C ARG A 9 6.75 -9.99 11.36
N LEU A 10 8.06 -9.86 11.18
CA LEU A 10 8.66 -9.41 9.92
C LEU A 10 8.44 -10.45 8.81
N LEU A 11 8.67 -11.73 9.12
CA LEU A 11 8.41 -12.85 8.21
C LEU A 11 6.93 -12.95 7.84
N TRP A 12 6.02 -12.80 8.81
CA TRP A 12 4.58 -12.84 8.55
C TRP A 12 4.16 -11.73 7.57
N ASN A 13 4.63 -10.50 7.78
CA ASN A 13 4.34 -9.38 6.88
C ASN A 13 4.88 -9.63 5.47
N TYR A 14 6.08 -10.22 5.34
CA TYR A 14 6.67 -10.56 4.05
C TYR A 14 5.85 -11.64 3.32
N ILE A 15 5.46 -12.70 4.02
CA ILE A 15 4.65 -13.80 3.47
C ILE A 15 3.26 -13.30 3.05
N TYR A 16 2.61 -12.46 3.87
CA TYR A 16 1.29 -11.91 3.55
C TYR A 16 1.27 -11.00 2.31
N GLY A 17 2.41 -10.38 2.01
CA GLY A 17 2.60 -9.58 0.80
C GLY A 17 2.85 -10.40 -0.44
N THR A 18 2.84 -11.74 -0.34
CA THR A 18 3.41 -12.63 -1.35
C THR A 18 2.39 -13.71 -1.76
N SER A 19 2.34 -14.03 -3.05
CA SER A 19 1.62 -15.17 -3.61
C SER A 19 2.63 -16.19 -4.12
N ILE A 20 2.31 -17.47 -3.99
CA ILE A 20 3.16 -18.59 -4.41
C ILE A 20 2.39 -19.34 -5.49
N GLY A 21 2.95 -19.40 -6.69
CA GLY A 21 2.40 -20.18 -7.81
C GLY A 21 2.54 -21.69 -7.58
N GLU A 22 1.78 -22.48 -8.33
CA GLU A 22 1.84 -23.96 -8.26
C GLU A 22 3.22 -24.52 -8.64
N ASP A 23 4.00 -23.76 -9.39
CA ASP A 23 5.39 -24.03 -9.77
C ASP A 23 6.42 -23.64 -8.69
N GLY A 24 5.97 -23.10 -7.56
CA GLY A 24 6.82 -22.58 -6.50
C GLY A 24 7.34 -21.16 -6.76
N LEU A 25 6.89 -20.47 -7.80
CA LEU A 25 7.28 -19.08 -8.06
C LEU A 25 6.70 -18.16 -6.99
N ILE A 26 7.56 -17.38 -6.36
CA ILE A 26 7.20 -16.42 -5.32
C ILE A 26 7.03 -15.03 -5.96
N ILE A 27 5.80 -14.52 -6.00
CA ILE A 27 5.50 -13.17 -6.50
C ILE A 27 5.08 -12.27 -5.33
N HIS A 28 5.68 -11.08 -5.23
CA HIS A 28 5.20 -10.08 -4.28
C HIS A 28 3.95 -9.42 -4.87
N ILE A 29 2.80 -9.54 -4.21
CA ILE A 29 1.50 -9.04 -4.69
C ILE A 29 1.14 -7.67 -4.12
N ARG A 30 1.62 -7.35 -2.90
CA ARG A 30 1.35 -6.06 -2.24
C ARG A 30 2.45 -5.66 -1.28
N GLU A 31 2.65 -4.35 -1.15
CA GLU A 31 3.49 -3.77 -0.10
C GLU A 31 2.66 -2.86 0.82
N GLY A 32 2.79 -3.05 2.12
CA GLY A 32 2.17 -2.18 3.12
C GLY A 32 3.02 -0.93 3.35
N VAL A 33 2.48 0.23 3.03
CA VAL A 33 3.19 1.52 3.16
C VAL A 33 3.12 2.05 4.59
N GLY A 34 2.01 1.80 5.28
CA GLY A 34 1.87 2.17 6.69
C GLY A 34 0.47 1.99 7.27
N ARG A 35 0.31 2.39 8.53
CA ARG A 35 -0.97 2.41 9.25
C ARG A 35 -1.11 3.71 10.03
N TYR A 36 -2.30 4.30 10.02
CA TYR A 36 -2.60 5.53 10.74
C TYR A 36 -4.06 5.54 11.20
N GLU A 37 -4.30 5.65 12.51
CA GLU A 37 -5.66 5.72 13.09
C GLU A 37 -6.64 4.64 12.58
N GLY A 38 -6.15 3.39 12.41
CA GLY A 38 -6.96 2.27 11.93
C GLY A 38 -7.07 2.14 10.40
N LEU A 39 -6.56 3.12 9.65
CA LEU A 39 -6.37 3.06 8.19
C LEU A 39 -5.12 2.24 7.87
N ILE A 40 -5.20 1.40 6.86
CA ILE A 40 -4.12 0.58 6.32
C ILE A 40 -3.85 1.06 4.91
N PHE A 41 -2.61 1.48 4.65
CA PHE A 41 -2.15 1.98 3.36
C PHE A 41 -1.32 0.89 2.67
N GLU A 42 -1.71 0.50 1.47
CA GLU A 42 -1.06 -0.55 0.70
C GLU A 42 -1.01 -0.20 -0.79
N MET A 43 -0.10 -0.85 -1.51
CA MET A 43 0.05 -0.72 -2.95
C MET A 43 0.22 -2.11 -3.56
N TYR A 44 -0.36 -2.34 -4.73
CA TYR A 44 -0.31 -3.64 -5.40
C TYR A 44 0.65 -3.64 -6.58
N THR A 45 1.31 -4.78 -6.79
CA THR A 45 2.28 -4.94 -7.89
C THR A 45 1.62 -5.05 -9.27
N ASN A 46 0.31 -5.31 -9.33
CA ASN A 46 -0.49 -5.31 -10.54
C ASN A 46 -1.29 -4.02 -10.78
N ASP A 47 -1.25 -3.02 -9.89
CA ASP A 47 -1.96 -1.74 -10.12
C ASP A 47 -1.52 -1.09 -11.47
N HIS A 48 -2.45 -0.44 -12.18
CA HIS A 48 -2.19 0.22 -13.45
C HIS A 48 -2.30 1.74 -13.35
N ASN A 49 -1.96 2.45 -14.43
CA ASN A 49 -2.11 3.91 -14.48
C ASN A 49 -3.59 4.33 -14.33
N PRO A 50 -3.88 5.46 -13.65
CA PRO A 50 -2.91 6.39 -13.06
C PRO A 50 -2.25 5.84 -11.78
N PRO A 51 -1.05 6.31 -11.41
CA PRO A 51 -0.38 5.91 -10.17
C PRO A 51 -1.26 6.13 -8.93
N HIS A 52 -1.58 5.06 -8.22
CA HIS A 52 -2.48 5.09 -7.07
C HIS A 52 -2.02 4.21 -5.91
N PHE A 53 -2.55 4.48 -4.73
CA PHE A 53 -2.43 3.65 -3.53
C PHE A 53 -3.82 3.32 -2.98
N HIS A 54 -3.91 2.26 -2.19
CA HIS A 54 -5.16 1.78 -1.61
C HIS A 54 -5.17 2.04 -0.11
N VAL A 55 -6.35 2.42 0.40
CA VAL A 55 -6.61 2.56 1.82
C VAL A 55 -7.77 1.67 2.19
N LYS A 56 -7.59 0.90 3.26
CA LYS A 56 -8.67 0.11 3.85
C LYS A 56 -8.68 0.15 5.36
N THR A 57 -9.83 -0.14 5.95
CA THR A 57 -9.97 -0.44 7.38
C THR A 57 -10.37 -1.89 7.57
N LYS A 58 -10.06 -2.46 8.75
CA LYS A 58 -10.40 -3.87 9.05
C LYS A 58 -11.91 -4.14 9.07
N ASP A 59 -12.69 -3.14 9.45
CA ASP A 59 -14.15 -3.16 9.52
C ASP A 59 -14.83 -2.89 8.16
N GLY A 60 -14.05 -2.67 7.09
CA GLY A 60 -14.58 -2.38 5.75
C GLY A 60 -15.18 -0.99 5.56
N ARG A 61 -15.17 -0.15 6.61
CA ARG A 61 -15.68 1.23 6.55
C ARG A 61 -14.97 2.08 5.48
N VAL A 62 -13.69 1.81 5.25
CA VAL A 62 -12.91 2.39 4.16
C VAL A 62 -12.42 1.25 3.28
N ASN A 63 -12.66 1.38 1.99
CA ASN A 63 -12.05 0.59 0.92
C ASN A 63 -12.05 1.47 -0.33
N ALA A 64 -10.94 2.18 -0.56
CA ALA A 64 -10.84 3.19 -1.62
C ALA A 64 -9.41 3.30 -2.14
N SER A 65 -9.27 3.76 -3.37
CA SER A 65 -7.98 4.05 -4.01
C SER A 65 -7.81 5.54 -4.28
N PHE A 66 -6.57 6.01 -4.24
CA PHE A 66 -6.23 7.43 -4.30
C PHE A 66 -5.00 7.66 -5.17
N ARG A 67 -4.99 8.76 -5.92
CA ARG A 67 -3.82 9.13 -6.72
C ARG A 67 -2.60 9.43 -5.83
N ILE A 68 -1.42 9.00 -6.25
CA ILE A 68 -0.17 9.26 -5.51
C ILE A 68 0.23 10.74 -5.57
N ASP A 69 -0.07 11.44 -6.67
CA ASP A 69 0.37 12.82 -6.87
C ASP A 69 -0.38 13.83 -5.99
N ASN A 70 -1.70 13.70 -5.88
CA ASN A 70 -2.58 14.68 -5.25
C ASN A 70 -3.60 14.11 -4.24
N CYS A 71 -3.62 12.79 -4.02
CA CYS A 71 -4.55 12.11 -3.11
C CYS A 71 -6.04 12.31 -3.47
N GLU A 72 -6.35 12.55 -4.75
CA GLU A 72 -7.73 12.48 -5.24
C GLU A 72 -8.22 11.03 -5.25
N VAL A 73 -9.50 10.85 -4.95
CA VAL A 73 -10.14 9.53 -4.97
C VAL A 73 -10.19 9.05 -6.43
N VAL A 74 -9.69 7.84 -6.67
CA VAL A 74 -9.77 7.15 -7.97
C VAL A 74 -10.98 6.22 -7.98
N ASP A 75 -11.17 5.46 -6.91
CA ASP A 75 -12.30 4.55 -6.74
C ASP A 75 -12.67 4.39 -5.26
N GLY A 76 -13.92 4.02 -5.00
CA GLY A 76 -14.48 3.82 -3.67
C GLY A 76 -15.08 5.08 -3.04
N ASN A 77 -15.57 4.93 -1.82
CA ASN A 77 -16.20 6.02 -1.06
C ASN A 77 -15.52 6.19 0.29
N VAL A 78 -15.39 7.43 0.74
CA VAL A 78 -14.71 7.77 1.99
C VAL A 78 -15.40 8.93 2.68
N SER A 79 -15.55 8.83 4.00
CA SER A 79 -16.13 9.90 4.80
C SER A 79 -15.19 11.12 4.87
N SER A 80 -15.74 12.33 4.98
CA SER A 80 -14.93 13.54 5.10
C SER A 80 -13.91 13.50 6.27
N PRO A 81 -14.23 12.93 7.46
CA PRO A 81 -13.23 12.72 8.52
C PRO A 81 -12.07 11.82 8.09
N ASP A 82 -12.35 10.71 7.43
CA ASP A 82 -11.29 9.79 6.97
C ASP A 82 -10.47 10.39 5.84
N LEU A 83 -11.09 11.13 4.93
CA LEU A 83 -10.38 11.81 3.86
C LEU A 83 -9.33 12.79 4.41
N LYS A 84 -9.65 13.51 5.49
CA LYS A 84 -8.69 14.40 6.16
C LYS A 84 -7.48 13.64 6.72
N ARG A 85 -7.73 12.48 7.36
CA ARG A 85 -6.67 11.61 7.90
C ARG A 85 -5.81 11.03 6.80
N ILE A 86 -6.42 10.57 5.72
CA ILE A 86 -5.74 10.01 4.54
C ILE A 86 -4.85 11.07 3.90
N LYS A 87 -5.37 12.28 3.66
CA LYS A 87 -4.59 13.40 3.10
C LYS A 87 -3.42 13.80 3.98
N LYS A 88 -3.60 13.81 5.31
CA LYS A 88 -2.52 14.08 6.26
C LYS A 88 -1.41 13.02 6.15
N PHE A 89 -1.78 11.74 6.23
CA PHE A 89 -0.81 10.65 6.11
C PHE A 89 -0.09 10.66 4.76
N HIS A 90 -0.83 10.91 3.67
CA HIS A 90 -0.28 11.05 2.32
C HIS A 90 0.75 12.18 2.25
N ALA A 91 0.43 13.37 2.77
CA ALA A 91 1.36 14.51 2.74
C ALA A 91 2.67 14.21 3.51
N GLU A 92 2.59 13.51 4.64
CA GLU A 92 3.75 13.13 5.45
C GLU A 92 4.60 12.01 4.81
N HIS A 93 3.99 11.15 3.97
CA HIS A 93 4.62 9.93 3.46
C HIS A 93 4.70 9.84 1.93
N LYS A 94 4.38 10.92 1.20
CA LYS A 94 4.27 10.95 -0.27
C LYS A 94 5.46 10.28 -0.98
N GLY A 95 6.68 10.61 -0.56
CA GLY A 95 7.90 10.05 -1.16
C GLY A 95 8.00 8.52 -1.04
N ARG A 96 7.40 7.89 -0.03
CA ARG A 96 7.38 6.41 0.08
C ARG A 96 6.50 5.78 -0.98
N PHE A 97 5.35 6.38 -1.26
CA PHE A 97 4.45 5.93 -2.33
C PHE A 97 5.11 6.07 -3.70
N GLU A 98 5.80 7.19 -3.95
CA GLU A 98 6.53 7.43 -5.20
C GLU A 98 7.68 6.44 -5.41
N ILE A 99 8.51 6.21 -4.39
CA ILE A 99 9.61 5.24 -4.43
C ILE A 99 9.09 3.83 -4.71
N PHE A 100 7.98 3.43 -4.08
CA PHE A 100 7.40 2.12 -4.33
C PHE A 100 6.90 2.00 -5.78
N TRP A 101 6.19 3.01 -6.27
CA TRP A 101 5.69 3.04 -7.64
C TRP A 101 6.82 2.93 -8.67
N GLU A 102 7.89 3.70 -8.51
CA GLU A 102 9.06 3.66 -9.39
C GLU A 102 9.73 2.27 -9.41
N LYS A 103 9.98 1.69 -8.21
CA LYS A 103 10.56 0.35 -8.08
C LYS A 103 9.74 -0.71 -8.80
N LYS A 104 8.41 -0.61 -8.71
CA LYS A 104 7.49 -1.50 -9.41
C LYS A 104 7.61 -1.34 -10.93
N THR A 105 7.61 -0.12 -11.46
CA THR A 105 7.74 0.12 -12.90
C THR A 105 9.04 -0.45 -13.47
N ILE A 106 10.15 -0.33 -12.75
CA ILE A 106 11.46 -0.90 -13.15
C ILE A 106 11.41 -2.44 -13.19
N LYS A 107 10.68 -3.09 -12.28
CA LYS A 107 10.53 -4.55 -12.30
C LYS A 107 9.72 -5.02 -13.51
N GLN A 108 8.61 -4.34 -13.82
CA GLN A 108 7.74 -4.71 -14.95
C GLN A 108 8.40 -4.49 -16.32
N SER A 109 9.33 -3.54 -16.46
CA SER A 109 10.03 -3.32 -17.74
C SER A 109 11.15 -4.34 -18.02
N ARG A 110 11.50 -5.18 -17.04
CA ARG A 110 12.62 -6.15 -17.12
C ARG A 110 12.16 -7.60 -17.26
N SER A 111 10.85 -7.82 -17.26
CA SER A 111 10.15 -9.10 -17.41
C SER A 111 9.45 -9.15 -18.76
#